data_AF-A0A950I4S6-F1
#
_entry.id   AF-A0A950I4S6-F1
#
_cell.length_a   1.000
_cell.length_b   1.000
_cell.length_c   1.000
_cell.angle_alpha   90.00
_cell.angle_beta   90.00
_cell.angle_gamma   90.00
#
_symmetry.space_group_name_H-M   'P 1'
#
loop_
_entity.id
_entity.type
_entity.pdbx_description
1 polymer ?
#
loop_
_entity_poly.entity_id
_entity_poly.type
_entity_poly.pdbx_seq_one_letter_code
_entity_poly.pdbx_strand_id
1 'polypeptide(L)'
;MAVEAVQGLPRRMGSILRGMFARDGVERHENKVNVIDKVWSDTDLVPLDAPASALHQAADACARECFRICETVKTIDAILLAVGVICRRQQIPLPQGRTAGEITRRALDRGWWLRSIRKAHARRFEHVAIQLGFVSYKTGVYVSDETVQRQRRRNKENAKLLASIEVENELGQTYSLEKLAALGTSNPAIRRGELMNRIRGFEEIATDLRHVGVFSTITAPSKYHAVLSKSGEENPRYIAFGSPTPRDAQAYLCEVLARFRSSLHRKGIRPYGFRIAEPHHDGCPHWHMLVFLPANQVEAYQAELRAYALAVDGEEPGAQENRVKLVNIEAGKGTAAGYIAKYVAKNIDGEGVGQHKTAEGWDVTTDLLGNEEITPSQRVVYWAQVWGIRQFQQIGGAPIGVWRELRRIKEETVRHAPEAIKEAWKAVQKTEGSRTSFASYLRQQGGPAVGRAGLIQLAKRTITVEGKYATYQDEKPCGVYHAWNIGAVYESVRHVWKRLEKTEAVAVAVPWTRVNNCTRQWQAELKKRTEKGMESLKGHSIATENLIQKWQNRHNEEFSYGH
;
A
#
# COMPACT_ATOMS: atom_id res chain seq x y z
N MET A 1 -9.98 6.44 37.62
CA MET A 1 -9.92 5.24 36.77
C MET A 1 -8.68 4.44 37.16
N ALA A 2 -8.87 3.30 37.81
CA ALA A 2 -7.78 2.48 38.31
C ALA A 2 -6.94 1.94 37.15
N VAL A 3 -5.64 1.78 37.44
CA VAL A 3 -4.51 1.42 36.57
C VAL A 3 -4.59 -0.06 36.13
N GLU A 4 -5.77 -0.56 35.78
CA GLU A 4 -5.93 -1.85 35.12
C GLU A 4 -5.62 -1.72 33.63
N ALA A 5 -5.12 -2.80 33.03
CA ALA A 5 -4.47 -2.80 31.72
C ALA A 5 -5.19 -1.92 30.68
N VAL A 6 -4.47 -1.06 29.95
CA VAL A 6 -5.01 -0.41 28.74
C VAL A 6 -5.40 -1.53 27.76
N GLN A 7 -6.68 -1.92 27.79
CA GLN A 7 -7.22 -3.03 27.02
C GLN A 7 -7.28 -2.65 25.53
N GLY A 8 -7.43 -3.62 24.63
CA GLY A 8 -7.60 -3.33 23.20
C GLY A 8 -6.32 -2.86 22.48
N LEU A 9 -5.20 -2.71 23.18
CA LEU A 9 -3.87 -2.44 22.64
C LEU A 9 -2.90 -3.60 22.90
N PRO A 10 -1.87 -3.79 22.07
CA PRO A 10 -0.81 -4.77 22.35
C PRO A 10 -0.20 -4.57 23.73
N ARG A 11 0.12 -5.69 24.40
CA ARG A 11 0.62 -5.71 25.79
C ARG A 11 1.78 -4.74 26.03
N ARG A 12 2.74 -4.66 25.11
CA ARG A 12 3.89 -3.74 25.20
C ARG A 12 3.45 -2.29 25.22
N MET A 13 2.66 -1.85 24.24
CA MET A 13 2.14 -0.48 24.15
C MET A 13 1.34 -0.13 25.40
N GLY A 14 0.43 -1.02 25.83
CA GLY A 14 -0.37 -0.81 27.03
C GLY A 14 0.50 -0.70 28.29
N SER A 15 1.59 -1.46 28.40
CA SER A 15 2.52 -1.37 29.53
C SER A 15 3.30 -0.06 29.55
N ILE A 16 3.75 0.41 28.39
CA ILE A 16 4.47 1.67 28.26
C ILE A 16 3.56 2.85 28.64
N LEU A 17 2.31 2.86 28.15
CA LEU A 17 1.33 3.90 28.48
C LEU A 17 1.00 3.91 29.97
N ARG A 18 0.81 2.75 30.61
CA ARG A 18 0.62 2.69 32.06
C ARG A 18 1.78 3.29 32.83
N GLY A 19 3.02 2.91 32.47
CA GLY A 19 4.21 3.47 33.11
C GLY A 19 4.32 4.98 32.90
N MET A 20 3.94 5.48 31.73
CA MET A 20 3.90 6.91 31.42
C MET A 20 2.85 7.65 32.26
N PHE A 21 1.61 7.16 32.30
CA PHE A 21 0.54 7.76 33.09
C PHE A 21 0.81 7.73 34.59
N ALA A 22 1.45 6.66 35.08
CA ALA A 22 1.85 6.56 36.49
C ALA A 22 2.95 7.56 36.87
N ARG A 23 3.88 7.87 35.95
CA ARG A 23 4.97 8.83 36.20
C ARG A 23 4.53 10.28 36.06
N ASP A 24 3.77 10.59 35.01
CA ASP A 24 3.51 11.97 34.60
C ASP A 24 2.12 12.47 35.02
N GLY A 25 1.23 11.56 35.42
CA GLY A 25 -0.20 11.82 35.62
C GLY A 25 -0.97 11.73 34.30
N VAL A 26 -2.23 11.27 34.37
CA VAL A 26 -3.11 11.09 33.20
C VAL A 26 -3.47 12.44 32.55
N GLU A 27 -3.61 13.49 33.36
CA GLU A 27 -3.98 14.85 32.93
C GLU A 27 -2.99 15.44 31.91
N ARG A 28 -1.69 15.08 32.03
CA ARG A 28 -0.65 15.53 31.08
C ARG A 28 -0.70 14.84 29.72
N HIS A 29 -1.50 13.78 29.59
CA HIS A 29 -1.59 12.96 28.38
C HIS A 29 -3.04 12.83 27.89
N GLU A 30 -3.87 13.86 28.09
CA GLU A 30 -5.29 13.88 27.72
C GLU A 30 -5.53 13.45 26.26
N ASN A 31 -4.70 13.89 25.31
CA ASN A 31 -4.82 13.47 23.92
C ASN A 31 -4.67 11.96 23.73
N LYS A 32 -3.72 11.32 24.43
CA LYS A 32 -3.53 9.87 24.36
C LYS A 32 -4.69 9.13 25.00
N VAL A 33 -5.26 9.66 26.08
CA VAL A 33 -6.49 9.12 26.69
C VAL A 33 -7.64 9.17 25.69
N ASN A 34 -7.86 10.31 25.04
CA ASN A 34 -8.90 10.46 24.02
C ASN A 34 -8.73 9.47 22.85
N VAL A 35 -7.48 9.20 22.43
CA VAL A 35 -7.19 8.18 21.40
C VAL A 35 -7.54 6.78 21.90
N ILE A 36 -7.22 6.44 23.14
CA ILE A 36 -7.56 5.14 23.75
C ILE A 36 -9.07 4.98 23.89
N ASP A 37 -9.76 6.00 24.40
CA ASP A 37 -11.21 5.99 24.57
C ASP A 37 -11.92 5.82 23.23
N LYS A 38 -11.41 6.47 22.18
CA LYS A 38 -11.90 6.26 20.81
C LYS A 38 -11.76 4.80 20.37
N VAL A 39 -10.60 4.18 20.60
CA VAL A 39 -10.37 2.77 20.28
C VAL A 39 -11.34 1.85 21.04
N TRP A 40 -11.66 2.18 22.29
CA TRP A 40 -12.63 1.42 23.09
C TRP A 40 -14.08 1.65 22.67
N SER A 41 -14.42 2.85 22.21
CA SER A 41 -15.76 3.19 21.74
C SER A 41 -16.11 2.57 20.38
N ASP A 42 -15.10 2.26 19.55
CA ASP A 42 -15.26 1.66 18.22
C ASP A 42 -15.61 0.15 18.30
N THR A 43 -16.84 -0.17 18.73
CA THR A 43 -17.31 -1.56 18.92
C THR A 43 -17.52 -2.33 17.61
N ASP A 44 -17.71 -1.62 16.50
CA ASP A 44 -17.93 -2.21 15.18
C ASP A 44 -16.65 -2.75 14.51
N LEU A 45 -15.49 -2.29 14.97
CA LEU A 45 -14.20 -2.60 14.36
C LEU A 45 -13.45 -3.65 15.16
N VAL A 46 -12.73 -4.54 14.45
CA VAL A 46 -11.93 -5.59 15.10
C VAL A 46 -10.86 -4.97 16.04
N PRO A 47 -10.78 -5.32 17.33
CA PRO A 47 -9.83 -4.72 18.28
C PRO A 47 -8.36 -4.73 17.78
N LEU A 48 -7.55 -3.76 18.20
CA LEU A 48 -6.18 -3.60 17.68
C LEU A 48 -5.22 -4.70 18.16
N ASP A 49 -5.49 -5.28 19.33
CA ASP A 49 -4.82 -6.45 19.90
C ASP A 49 -5.40 -7.80 19.44
N ALA A 50 -6.43 -7.78 18.59
CA ALA A 50 -7.16 -8.98 18.22
C ALA A 50 -6.27 -9.98 17.46
N PRO A 51 -6.44 -11.30 17.73
CA PRO A 51 -5.72 -12.33 17.02
C PRO A 51 -6.17 -12.44 15.56
N ALA A 52 -5.38 -13.14 14.74
CA ALA A 52 -5.71 -13.35 13.33
C ALA A 52 -7.10 -14.02 13.14
N SER A 53 -7.52 -14.89 14.05
CA SER A 53 -8.83 -15.55 14.05
C SER A 53 -10.00 -14.55 14.10
N ALA A 54 -9.88 -13.47 14.87
CA ALA A 54 -10.91 -12.43 14.94
C ALA A 54 -11.08 -11.70 13.60
N LEU A 55 -9.98 -11.44 12.87
CA LEU A 55 -10.04 -10.88 11.51
C LEU A 55 -10.75 -11.83 10.53
N HIS A 56 -10.57 -13.14 10.71
CA HIS A 56 -11.27 -14.15 9.92
C HIS A 56 -12.77 -14.22 10.24
N GLN A 57 -13.15 -14.08 11.51
CA GLN A 57 -14.54 -14.05 11.95
C GLN A 57 -15.26 -12.79 11.45
N ALA A 58 -14.63 -11.61 11.59
CA ALA A 58 -15.19 -10.36 11.08
C ALA A 58 -15.41 -10.39 9.56
N ALA A 59 -14.47 -10.97 8.81
CA ALA A 59 -14.61 -11.14 7.36
C ALA A 59 -15.78 -12.07 6.99
N ASP A 60 -15.98 -13.14 7.76
CA ASP A 60 -17.09 -14.07 7.57
C ASP A 60 -18.43 -13.41 7.90
N ALA A 61 -18.51 -12.65 9.00
CA ALA A 61 -19.69 -11.90 9.41
C ALA A 61 -20.11 -10.87 8.33
N CYS A 62 -19.18 -10.08 7.81
CA CYS A 62 -19.47 -9.10 6.76
C CYS A 62 -19.97 -9.77 5.47
N ALA A 63 -19.36 -10.89 5.06
CA ALA A 63 -19.80 -11.63 3.87
C ALA A 63 -21.22 -12.20 4.05
N ARG A 64 -21.53 -12.78 5.22
CA ARG A 64 -22.87 -13.30 5.53
C ARG A 64 -23.92 -12.20 5.62
N GLU A 65 -23.57 -11.03 6.12
CA GLU A 65 -24.47 -9.88 6.16
C GLU A 65 -24.79 -9.37 4.75
N CYS A 66 -23.77 -9.25 3.88
CA CYS A 66 -23.98 -8.94 2.47
C CYS A 66 -24.87 -9.99 1.78
N PHE A 67 -24.70 -11.28 2.13
CA PHE A 67 -25.54 -12.36 1.61
C PHE A 67 -27.01 -12.17 2.00
N ARG A 68 -27.31 -11.93 3.28
CA ARG A 68 -28.67 -11.66 3.76
C ARG A 68 -29.31 -10.44 3.09
N ILE A 69 -28.54 -9.38 2.86
CA ILE A 69 -29.00 -8.20 2.11
C ILE A 69 -29.39 -8.59 0.68
N CYS A 70 -28.58 -9.41 0.00
CA CYS A 70 -28.87 -9.82 -1.37
C CYS A 70 -30.11 -10.74 -1.47
N GLU A 71 -30.45 -11.48 -0.42
CA GLU A 71 -31.69 -12.31 -0.40
C GLU A 71 -32.95 -11.47 -0.22
N THR A 72 -32.85 -10.44 0.64
CA THR A 72 -33.99 -9.63 1.09
C THR A 72 -34.28 -8.45 0.16
N VAL A 73 -33.24 -7.76 -0.32
CA VAL A 73 -33.34 -6.55 -1.13
C VAL A 73 -33.45 -6.91 -2.62
N LYS A 74 -34.41 -6.32 -3.33
CA LYS A 74 -34.76 -6.70 -4.71
C LYS A 74 -34.14 -5.83 -5.80
N THR A 75 -33.56 -4.69 -5.46
CA THR A 75 -32.91 -3.80 -6.43
C THR A 75 -31.40 -3.75 -6.24
N ILE A 76 -30.66 -3.71 -7.35
CA ILE A 76 -29.20 -3.69 -7.35
C ILE A 76 -28.68 -2.43 -6.65
N ASP A 77 -29.29 -1.27 -6.86
CA ASP A 77 -28.84 -0.02 -6.25
C ASP A 77 -28.97 -0.05 -4.73
N ALA A 78 -30.08 -0.59 -4.21
CA ALA A 78 -30.27 -0.73 -2.77
C ALA A 78 -29.28 -1.75 -2.17
N ILE A 79 -28.97 -2.84 -2.88
CA ILE A 79 -27.91 -3.79 -2.47
C ILE A 79 -26.56 -3.07 -2.37
N LEU A 80 -26.18 -2.29 -3.39
CA LEU A 80 -24.90 -1.59 -3.41
C LEU A 80 -24.81 -0.51 -2.32
N LEU A 81 -25.90 0.22 -2.06
CA LEU A 81 -25.98 1.18 -0.96
C LEU A 81 -25.79 0.49 0.40
N ALA A 82 -26.46 -0.64 0.63
CA ALA A 82 -26.35 -1.40 1.87
C ALA A 82 -24.97 -2.05 2.06
N VAL A 83 -24.37 -2.60 1.00
CA VAL A 83 -22.96 -3.03 1.01
C VAL A 83 -22.05 -1.86 1.37
N GLY A 84 -22.33 -0.66 0.85
CA GLY A 84 -21.62 0.57 1.17
C GLY A 84 -21.68 0.94 2.66
N VAL A 85 -22.83 0.73 3.32
CA VAL A 85 -22.97 0.92 4.77
C VAL A 85 -22.04 -0.02 5.53
N ILE A 86 -22.02 -1.32 5.20
CA ILE A 86 -21.13 -2.30 5.85
C ILE A 86 -19.66 -1.94 5.62
N CYS A 87 -19.30 -1.59 4.39
CA CYS A 87 -17.94 -1.17 4.06
C CYS A 87 -17.51 0.07 4.86
N ARG A 88 -18.37 1.10 4.97
CA ARG A 88 -18.09 2.31 5.77
C ARG A 88 -17.89 1.98 7.25
N ARG A 89 -18.75 1.14 7.83
CA ARG A 89 -18.63 0.68 9.22
C ARG A 89 -17.28 0.00 9.49
N GLN A 90 -16.76 -0.73 8.50
CA GLN A 90 -15.45 -1.38 8.58
C GLN A 90 -14.27 -0.51 8.10
N GLN A 91 -14.50 0.76 7.78
CA GLN A 91 -13.52 1.70 7.22
C GLN A 91 -12.82 1.17 5.95
N ILE A 92 -13.59 0.49 5.10
CA ILE A 92 -13.13 -0.15 3.86
C ILE A 92 -13.80 0.54 2.67
N PRO A 93 -13.07 0.83 1.58
CA PRO A 93 -13.69 1.32 0.36
C PRO A 93 -14.59 0.25 -0.26
N LEU A 94 -15.66 0.68 -0.92
CA LEU A 94 -16.54 -0.20 -1.70
C LEU A 94 -15.74 -1.13 -2.63
N PRO A 95 -16.18 -2.40 -2.81
CA PRO A 95 -15.59 -3.27 -3.79
C PRO A 95 -15.64 -2.61 -5.18
N GLN A 96 -14.54 -2.71 -5.90
CA GLN A 96 -14.43 -2.17 -7.25
C GLN A 96 -14.80 -3.24 -8.28
N GLY A 97 -15.51 -2.86 -9.34
CA GLY A 97 -15.88 -3.74 -10.45
C GLY A 97 -16.41 -2.95 -11.65
N ARG A 98 -16.38 -3.56 -12.85
CA ARG A 98 -16.93 -2.94 -14.08
C ARG A 98 -18.46 -2.97 -14.11
N THR A 99 -19.07 -3.90 -13.37
CA THR A 99 -20.52 -4.08 -13.31
C THR A 99 -20.97 -4.21 -11.86
N ALA A 100 -22.23 -3.88 -11.59
CA ALA A 100 -22.81 -4.05 -10.27
C ALA A 100 -22.77 -5.52 -9.80
N GLY A 101 -23.02 -6.48 -10.70
CA GLY A 101 -22.92 -7.91 -10.39
C GLY A 101 -21.52 -8.34 -9.95
N GLU A 102 -20.46 -7.75 -10.52
CA GLU A 102 -19.09 -8.00 -10.06
C GLU A 102 -18.85 -7.45 -8.65
N ILE A 103 -19.31 -6.22 -8.39
CA ILE A 103 -19.21 -5.58 -7.06
C ILE A 103 -19.93 -6.43 -6.02
N THR A 104 -21.16 -6.88 -6.32
CA THR A 104 -21.94 -7.76 -5.45
C THR A 104 -21.22 -9.08 -5.20
N ARG A 105 -20.73 -9.79 -6.24
CA ARG A 105 -19.97 -11.05 -6.05
C ARG A 105 -18.71 -10.87 -5.21
N ARG A 106 -18.03 -9.73 -5.29
CA ARG A 106 -16.91 -9.40 -4.40
C ARG A 106 -17.37 -9.16 -2.96
N ALA A 107 -18.48 -8.47 -2.76
CA ALA A 107 -19.07 -8.24 -1.44
C ALA A 107 -19.54 -9.55 -0.77
N LEU A 108 -19.88 -10.58 -1.55
CA LEU A 108 -20.23 -11.91 -1.03
C LEU A 108 -18.99 -12.78 -0.73
N ASP A 109 -17.79 -12.39 -1.16
CA ASP A 109 -16.58 -13.19 -0.97
C ASP A 109 -15.88 -12.86 0.35
N ARG A 110 -15.90 -13.81 1.28
CA ARG A 110 -15.10 -13.78 2.52
C ARG A 110 -13.62 -13.47 2.25
N GLY A 111 -13.06 -13.99 1.15
CA GLY A 111 -11.66 -13.74 0.79
C GLY A 111 -11.37 -12.27 0.46
N TRP A 112 -12.34 -11.55 -0.12
CA TRP A 112 -12.24 -10.13 -0.36
C TRP A 112 -12.30 -9.36 0.96
N TRP A 113 -13.30 -9.64 1.81
CA TRP A 113 -13.43 -9.02 3.13
C TRP A 113 -12.19 -9.20 3.99
N LEU A 114 -11.64 -10.41 4.05
CA LEU A 114 -10.44 -10.69 4.85
C LEU A 114 -9.24 -9.84 4.41
N ARG A 115 -9.03 -9.69 3.09
CA ARG A 115 -7.93 -8.85 2.57
C ARG A 115 -8.17 -7.38 2.89
N SER A 116 -9.41 -6.91 2.75
CA SER A 116 -9.79 -5.52 3.01
C SER A 116 -9.69 -5.16 4.50
N ILE A 117 -10.25 -6.00 5.38
CA ILE A 117 -10.21 -5.83 6.84
C ILE A 117 -8.77 -5.90 7.35
N ARG A 118 -7.96 -6.86 6.88
CA ARG A 118 -6.53 -6.92 7.27
C ARG A 118 -5.78 -5.64 6.91
N LYS A 119 -6.10 -5.02 5.77
CA LYS A 119 -5.47 -3.78 5.31
C LYS A 119 -5.95 -2.57 6.11
N ALA A 120 -7.26 -2.46 6.36
CA ALA A 120 -7.84 -1.40 7.18
C ALA A 120 -7.34 -1.48 8.63
N HIS A 121 -7.41 -2.66 9.25
CA HIS A 121 -6.89 -2.93 10.59
C HIS A 121 -5.39 -2.59 10.69
N ALA A 122 -4.58 -3.00 9.72
CA ALA A 122 -3.15 -2.72 9.75
C ALA A 122 -2.81 -1.23 9.74
N ARG A 123 -3.58 -0.43 8.99
CA ARG A 123 -3.40 1.02 8.90
C ARG A 123 -3.93 1.75 10.11
N ARG A 124 -5.11 1.37 10.60
CA ARG A 124 -5.67 1.95 11.83
C ARG A 124 -4.76 1.66 13.02
N PHE A 125 -4.25 0.44 13.12
CA PHE A 125 -3.25 0.08 14.12
C PHE A 125 -2.05 1.01 14.09
N GLU A 126 -1.46 1.20 12.90
CA GLU A 126 -0.28 2.06 12.76
C GLU A 126 -0.60 3.53 13.03
N HIS A 127 -1.78 4.01 12.62
CA HIS A 127 -2.23 5.37 12.92
C HIS A 127 -2.35 5.61 14.41
N VAL A 128 -2.97 4.69 15.14
CA VAL A 128 -3.09 4.76 16.60
C VAL A 128 -1.71 4.71 17.25
N ALA A 129 -0.78 3.89 16.75
CA ALA A 129 0.60 3.88 17.23
C ALA A 129 1.30 5.23 17.04
N ILE A 130 1.10 5.90 15.89
CA ILE A 130 1.61 7.26 15.64
C ILE A 130 1.00 8.25 16.64
N GLN A 131 -0.32 8.25 16.80
CA GLN A 131 -1.04 9.16 17.69
C GLN A 131 -0.64 8.99 19.16
N LEU A 132 -0.30 7.77 19.58
CA LEU A 132 0.14 7.46 20.94
C LEU A 132 1.65 7.71 21.16
N GLY A 133 2.37 8.20 20.14
CA GLY A 133 3.79 8.55 20.23
C GLY A 133 4.75 7.36 20.11
N PHE A 134 4.29 6.21 19.60
CA PHE A 134 5.15 5.04 19.37
C PHE A 134 5.98 5.13 18.09
N VAL A 135 5.78 6.16 17.26
CA VAL A 135 6.55 6.40 16.05
C VAL A 135 7.33 7.70 16.16
N SER A 136 8.63 7.60 16.40
CA SER A 136 9.56 8.71 16.59
C SER A 136 11.00 8.21 16.54
N TYR A 137 11.99 9.12 16.57
CA TYR A 137 13.40 8.73 16.76
C TYR A 137 13.64 7.95 18.06
N LYS A 138 12.85 8.20 19.12
CA LYS A 138 13.08 7.65 20.46
C LYS A 138 12.40 6.30 20.71
N THR A 139 11.41 5.93 19.88
CA THR A 139 10.56 4.76 20.15
C THR A 139 10.60 3.74 19.03
N GLY A 140 10.34 4.17 17.79
CA GLY A 140 10.12 3.30 16.64
C GLY A 140 10.12 4.14 15.38
N VAL A 141 11.31 4.39 14.83
CA VAL A 141 11.48 5.33 13.72
C VAL A 141 10.73 4.84 12.47
N TYR A 142 10.05 5.77 11.79
CA TYR A 142 9.27 5.56 10.54
C TYR A 142 8.00 4.73 10.66
N VAL A 143 8.00 3.70 11.51
CA VAL A 143 6.92 2.74 11.70
C VAL A 143 7.06 2.06 13.07
N SER A 144 5.94 1.78 13.72
CA SER A 144 5.91 1.11 15.02
C SER A 144 6.52 -0.29 14.99
N ASP A 145 7.12 -0.68 16.11
CA ASP A 145 7.77 -1.98 16.27
C ASP A 145 6.80 -3.16 16.10
N GLU A 146 5.58 -2.99 16.58
CA GLU A 146 4.50 -3.97 16.47
C GLU A 146 4.14 -4.22 15.00
N THR A 147 4.12 -3.16 14.18
CA THR A 147 3.93 -3.29 12.73
C THR A 147 5.13 -3.95 12.06
N VAL A 148 6.36 -3.65 12.48
CA VAL A 148 7.58 -4.31 11.97
C VAL A 148 7.51 -5.82 12.20
N GLN A 149 7.23 -6.25 13.44
CA GLN A 149 7.11 -7.67 13.79
C GLN A 149 6.00 -8.37 12.99
N ARG A 150 4.84 -7.71 12.87
CA ARG A 150 3.71 -8.23 12.08
C ARG A 150 4.08 -8.40 10.60
N GLN A 151 4.78 -7.44 10.00
CA GLN A 151 5.16 -7.48 8.59
C GLN A 151 6.24 -8.53 8.33
N ARG A 152 7.20 -8.71 9.24
CA ARG A 152 8.19 -9.79 9.16
C ARG A 152 7.56 -11.17 9.18
N ARG A 153 6.67 -11.42 10.14
CA ARG A 153 5.93 -12.69 10.22
C ARG A 153 5.20 -12.96 8.92
N ARG A 154 4.52 -11.95 8.36
CA ARG A 154 3.85 -12.05 7.06
C ARG A 154 4.81 -12.35 5.91
N ASN A 155 5.97 -11.70 5.86
CA ASN A 155 6.97 -11.96 4.83
C ASN A 155 7.50 -13.40 4.91
N LYS A 156 7.74 -13.92 6.12
CA LYS A 156 8.15 -15.31 6.36
C LYS A 156 7.07 -16.31 5.93
N GLU A 157 5.81 -16.05 6.28
CA GLU A 157 4.66 -16.86 5.84
C GLU A 157 4.49 -16.83 4.32
N ASN A 158 4.62 -15.66 3.70
CA ASN A 158 4.53 -15.51 2.24
C ASN A 158 5.68 -16.25 1.54
N ALA A 159 6.91 -16.17 2.04
CA ALA A 159 8.04 -16.90 1.47
C ALA A 159 7.80 -18.41 1.48
N LYS A 160 7.34 -18.96 2.63
CA LYS A 160 6.96 -20.37 2.74
C LYS A 160 5.86 -20.76 1.74
N LEU A 161 4.84 -19.90 1.57
CA LEU A 161 3.77 -20.13 0.61
C LEU A 161 4.29 -20.17 -0.83
N LEU A 162 5.12 -19.19 -1.22
CA LEU A 162 5.71 -19.14 -2.57
C LEU A 162 6.60 -20.35 -2.85
N ALA A 163 7.37 -20.80 -1.86
CA ALA A 163 8.22 -21.99 -1.99
C ALA A 163 7.39 -23.28 -2.13
N SER A 164 6.21 -23.35 -1.50
CA SER A 164 5.32 -24.52 -1.52
C SER A 164 4.51 -24.69 -2.81
N ILE A 165 4.37 -23.63 -3.62
CA ILE A 165 3.58 -23.63 -4.84
C ILE A 165 4.48 -23.96 -6.02
N GLU A 166 4.19 -25.07 -6.70
CA GLU A 166 4.81 -25.44 -7.96
C GLU A 166 3.93 -24.99 -9.13
N VAL A 167 4.58 -24.52 -10.19
CA VAL A 167 3.93 -24.12 -11.43
C VAL A 167 4.66 -24.74 -12.62
N GLU A 168 3.88 -25.10 -13.63
CA GLU A 168 4.35 -25.68 -14.89
C GLU A 168 3.92 -24.80 -16.06
N ASN A 169 4.76 -24.71 -17.09
CA ASN A 169 4.44 -24.02 -18.34
C ASN A 169 4.08 -24.99 -19.47
N GLU A 170 3.68 -24.45 -20.62
CA GLU A 170 3.31 -25.23 -21.80
C GLU A 170 4.46 -26.05 -22.43
N LEU A 171 5.69 -25.89 -21.94
CA LEU A 171 6.88 -26.64 -22.38
C LEU A 171 7.25 -27.77 -21.39
N GLY A 172 6.41 -28.03 -20.37
CA GLY A 172 6.68 -29.03 -19.33
C GLY A 172 7.77 -28.62 -18.34
N GLN A 173 8.15 -27.33 -18.30
CA GLN A 173 9.13 -26.83 -17.33
C GLN A 173 8.43 -26.53 -16.02
N THR A 174 8.98 -27.09 -14.93
CA THR A 174 8.40 -26.94 -13.59
C THR A 174 9.34 -26.20 -12.65
N TYR A 175 8.81 -25.17 -11.99
CA TYR A 175 9.54 -24.38 -10.99
C TYR A 175 8.66 -24.04 -9.80
N SER A 176 9.27 -23.76 -8.66
CA SER A 176 8.56 -23.12 -7.55
C SER A 176 8.23 -21.67 -7.91
N LEU A 177 7.10 -21.17 -7.40
CA LEU A 177 6.68 -19.78 -7.61
C LEU A 177 7.69 -18.80 -7.01
N GLU A 178 8.39 -19.19 -5.94
CA GLU A 178 9.53 -18.45 -5.36
C GLU A 178 10.66 -18.23 -6.39
N LYS A 179 11.11 -19.30 -7.07
CA LYS A 179 12.18 -19.20 -8.07
C LYS A 179 11.80 -18.24 -9.19
N LEU A 180 10.57 -18.32 -9.70
CA LEU A 180 10.09 -17.41 -10.74
C LEU A 180 9.97 -15.96 -10.24
N ALA A 181 9.52 -15.76 -9.01
CA ALA A 181 9.41 -14.42 -8.41
C ALA A 181 10.79 -13.76 -8.25
N ALA A 182 11.83 -14.53 -7.93
CA ALA A 182 13.20 -14.06 -7.75
C ALA A 182 13.86 -13.54 -9.05
N LEU A 183 13.36 -13.93 -10.22
CA LEU A 183 13.83 -13.44 -11.53
C LEU A 183 13.28 -12.05 -11.90
N GLY A 184 12.27 -11.57 -11.17
CA GLY A 184 11.61 -10.30 -11.45
C GLY A 184 12.05 -9.14 -10.54
N THR A 185 11.42 -7.99 -10.72
CA THR A 185 11.60 -6.81 -9.84
C THR A 185 11.02 -6.99 -8.43
N SER A 186 10.51 -8.17 -8.09
CA SER A 186 10.19 -8.56 -6.71
C SER A 186 11.47 -8.79 -5.91
N ASN A 187 12.56 -9.18 -6.58
CA ASN A 187 13.90 -9.23 -6.01
C ASN A 187 14.44 -7.80 -5.80
N PRO A 188 14.83 -7.42 -4.56
CA PRO A 188 15.36 -6.10 -4.24
C PRO A 188 16.59 -5.71 -5.08
N ALA A 189 17.53 -6.63 -5.31
CA ALA A 189 18.74 -6.37 -6.06
C ALA A 189 18.44 -6.05 -7.54
N ILE A 190 17.54 -6.81 -8.17
CA ILE A 190 17.08 -6.54 -9.55
C ILE A 190 16.35 -5.20 -9.60
N ARG A 191 15.48 -4.92 -8.63
CA ARG A 191 14.76 -3.64 -8.56
C ARG A 191 15.72 -2.45 -8.43
N ARG A 192 16.74 -2.55 -7.58
CA ARG A 192 17.81 -1.54 -7.43
C ARG A 192 18.57 -1.35 -8.73
N GLY A 193 18.99 -2.44 -9.37
CA GLY A 193 19.69 -2.41 -10.66
C GLY A 193 18.87 -1.71 -11.76
N GLU A 194 17.59 -2.05 -11.89
CA GLU A 194 16.67 -1.40 -12.85
C GLU A 194 16.51 0.10 -12.57
N LEU A 195 16.37 0.49 -11.30
CA LEU A 195 16.26 1.90 -10.91
C LEU A 195 17.53 2.67 -11.28
N MET A 196 18.70 2.15 -10.90
CA MET A 196 20.00 2.76 -11.17
C MET A 196 20.29 2.86 -12.67
N ASN A 197 19.94 1.83 -13.45
CA ASN A 197 20.09 1.85 -14.91
C ASN A 197 19.32 3.01 -15.54
N ARG A 198 18.10 3.29 -15.08
CA ARG A 198 17.32 4.43 -15.60
C ARG A 198 17.85 5.78 -15.14
N ILE A 199 18.29 5.89 -13.88
CA ILE A 199 18.88 7.12 -13.35
C ILE A 199 20.11 7.49 -14.18
N ARG A 200 21.01 6.52 -14.39
CA ARG A 200 22.17 6.67 -15.26
C ARG A 200 21.75 7.07 -16.68
N GLY A 201 20.73 6.42 -17.23
CA GLY A 201 20.25 6.77 -18.57
C GLY A 201 19.73 8.20 -18.70
N PHE A 202 19.05 8.74 -17.67
CA PHE A 202 18.65 10.14 -17.68
C PHE A 202 19.83 11.10 -17.53
N GLU A 203 20.84 10.74 -16.74
CA GLU A 203 22.06 11.53 -16.60
C GLU A 203 22.84 11.61 -17.92
N GLU A 204 23.02 10.49 -18.62
CA GLU A 204 23.64 10.46 -19.95
C GLU A 204 22.89 11.34 -20.96
N ILE A 205 21.54 11.24 -20.99
CA ILE A 205 20.71 12.10 -21.86
C ILE A 205 20.80 13.58 -21.44
N ALA A 206 20.90 13.88 -20.15
CA ALA A 206 21.08 15.25 -19.69
C ALA A 206 22.41 15.84 -20.17
N THR A 207 23.49 15.05 -20.14
CA THR A 207 24.78 15.44 -20.71
C THR A 207 24.67 15.72 -22.20
N ASP A 208 24.06 14.83 -22.98
CA ASP A 208 23.87 15.02 -24.44
C ASP A 208 23.14 16.34 -24.74
N LEU A 209 22.10 16.65 -23.96
CA LEU A 209 21.26 17.82 -24.15
C LEU A 209 21.77 19.08 -23.43
N ARG A 210 22.92 19.00 -22.72
CA ARG A 210 23.44 20.06 -21.84
C ARG A 210 22.41 20.55 -20.82
N HIS A 211 21.55 19.63 -20.37
CA HIS A 211 20.62 19.87 -19.27
C HIS A 211 21.35 19.73 -17.93
N VAL A 212 20.83 20.42 -16.91
CA VAL A 212 21.39 20.41 -15.56
C VAL A 212 20.46 19.73 -14.57
N GLY A 213 21.04 19.15 -13.53
CA GLY A 213 20.30 18.45 -12.48
C GLY A 213 19.86 19.39 -11.36
N VAL A 214 18.63 19.22 -10.88
CA VAL A 214 18.13 19.87 -9.66
C VAL A 214 17.64 18.79 -8.71
N PHE A 215 18.22 18.76 -7.51
CA PHE A 215 17.76 17.93 -6.41
C PHE A 215 16.87 18.76 -5.49
N SER A 216 15.62 18.31 -5.31
CA SER A 216 14.63 18.99 -4.50
C SER A 216 14.13 18.09 -3.38
N THR A 217 13.97 18.61 -2.17
CA THR A 217 13.23 17.95 -1.09
C THR A 217 11.96 18.74 -0.81
N ILE A 218 10.81 18.08 -0.76
CA ILE A 218 9.53 18.69 -0.40
C ILE A 218 8.97 17.98 0.83
N THR A 219 8.58 18.77 1.82
CA THR A 219 8.03 18.30 3.10
C THR A 219 6.57 18.74 3.24
N ALA A 220 5.77 18.03 4.03
CA ALA A 220 4.40 18.46 4.37
C ALA A 220 4.41 19.51 5.50
N PRO A 221 3.38 20.39 5.61
CA PRO A 221 3.22 21.30 6.75
C PRO A 221 3.29 20.61 8.11
N SER A 222 3.66 21.37 9.15
CA SER A 222 3.82 20.84 10.52
C SER A 222 2.59 20.06 11.01
N LYS A 223 1.37 20.47 10.63
CA LYS A 223 0.12 19.79 11.00
C LYS A 223 -0.02 18.34 10.50
N TYR A 224 0.87 17.87 9.63
CA TYR A 224 0.96 16.47 9.20
C TYR A 224 1.97 15.63 10.00
N HIS A 225 2.77 16.25 10.87
CA HIS A 225 3.80 15.59 11.66
C HIS A 225 3.32 15.38 13.09
N ALA A 226 3.27 14.13 13.55
CA ALA A 226 2.63 13.76 14.81
C ALA A 226 3.43 14.18 16.05
N VAL A 227 4.76 14.20 15.94
CA VAL A 227 5.66 14.53 17.05
C VAL A 227 6.77 15.47 16.62
N LEU A 228 7.28 16.27 17.56
CA LEU A 228 8.40 17.17 17.32
C LEU A 228 9.73 16.38 17.29
N SER A 229 10.56 16.62 16.28
CA SER A 229 11.80 15.83 16.04
C SER A 229 12.80 15.87 17.19
N LYS A 230 12.92 17.00 17.90
CA LYS A 230 13.90 17.20 18.98
C LYS A 230 13.43 16.61 20.31
N SER A 231 12.20 16.92 20.73
CA SER A 231 11.68 16.48 22.03
C SER A 231 11.02 15.10 21.97
N GLY A 232 10.46 14.71 20.82
CA GLY A 232 9.59 13.54 20.68
C GLY A 232 8.20 13.74 21.28
N GLU A 233 7.87 14.97 21.70
CA GLU A 233 6.57 15.33 22.25
C GLU A 233 5.53 15.47 21.14
N GLU A 234 4.26 15.36 21.51
CA GLU A 234 3.12 15.52 20.61
C GLU A 234 3.13 16.91 20.00
N ASN A 235 2.86 16.99 18.69
CA ASN A 235 2.75 18.26 18.00
C ASN A 235 1.32 18.82 18.14
N PRO A 236 1.11 19.98 18.79
CA PRO A 236 -0.21 20.55 18.96
C PRO A 236 -0.92 20.87 17.64
N ARG A 237 -0.17 21.24 16.58
CA ARG A 237 -0.76 21.53 15.25
C ARG A 237 -1.33 20.29 14.59
N TYR A 238 -0.71 19.13 14.81
CA TYR A 238 -1.21 17.86 14.31
C TYR A 238 -2.50 17.45 15.00
N ILE A 239 -2.56 17.60 16.33
CA ILE A 239 -3.76 17.33 17.11
C ILE A 239 -4.90 18.26 16.68
N ALA A 240 -4.64 19.57 16.62
CA ALA A 240 -5.63 20.58 16.24
C ALA A 240 -6.17 20.39 14.81
N PHE A 241 -5.38 19.80 13.91
CA PHE A 241 -5.79 19.49 12.54
C PHE A 241 -6.51 18.12 12.39
N GLY A 242 -6.79 17.44 13.51
CA GLY A 242 -7.52 16.17 13.52
C GLY A 242 -6.63 14.94 13.30
N SER A 243 -5.32 15.04 13.56
CA SER A 243 -4.37 13.92 13.51
C SER A 243 -4.36 13.17 12.17
N PRO A 244 -4.01 13.84 11.04
CA PRO A 244 -4.04 13.23 9.71
C PRO A 244 -3.15 11.99 9.60
N THR A 245 -3.49 11.04 8.74
CA THR A 245 -2.64 9.87 8.48
C THR A 245 -1.47 10.22 7.54
N PRO A 246 -0.40 9.40 7.52
CA PRO A 246 0.61 9.45 6.46
C PRO A 246 0.04 9.34 5.03
N ARG A 247 -1.14 8.74 4.85
CA ARG A 247 -1.80 8.72 3.53
C ARG A 247 -2.43 10.07 3.18
N ASP A 248 -2.91 10.82 4.16
CA ASP A 248 -3.46 12.16 3.96
C ASP A 248 -2.33 13.14 3.62
N ALA A 249 -1.20 13.05 4.34
CA ALA A 249 0.03 13.77 3.99
C ALA A 249 0.55 13.42 2.59
N GLN A 250 0.54 12.13 2.22
CA GLN A 250 0.90 11.70 0.87
C GLN A 250 -0.06 12.26 -0.18
N ALA A 251 -1.37 12.32 0.12
CA ALA A 251 -2.38 12.89 -0.78
C ALA A 251 -2.16 14.39 -1.00
N TYR A 252 -1.86 15.13 0.08
CA TYR A 252 -1.46 16.53 0.02
C TYR A 252 -0.25 16.74 -0.90
N LEU A 253 0.84 15.98 -0.73
CA LEU A 253 2.02 16.08 -1.58
C LEU A 253 1.71 15.74 -3.06
N CYS A 254 0.81 14.78 -3.30
CA CYS A 254 0.33 14.48 -4.66
C CYS A 254 -0.42 15.64 -5.29
N GLU A 255 -1.24 16.34 -4.52
CA GLU A 255 -1.97 17.51 -4.99
C GLU A 255 -1.04 18.68 -5.31
N VAL A 256 -0.09 18.99 -4.43
CA VAL A 256 0.95 20.01 -4.66
C VAL A 256 1.68 19.73 -5.98
N LEU A 257 2.13 18.48 -6.19
CA LEU A 257 2.84 18.11 -7.42
C LEU A 257 1.94 18.11 -8.66
N ALA A 258 0.65 17.76 -8.53
CA ALA A 258 -0.28 17.83 -9.66
C ALA A 258 -0.48 19.28 -10.14
N ARG A 259 -0.63 20.22 -9.21
CA ARG A 259 -0.74 21.65 -9.50
C ARG A 259 0.56 22.21 -10.09
N PHE A 260 1.69 21.91 -9.45
CA PHE A 260 3.03 22.27 -9.94
C PHE A 260 3.30 21.78 -11.35
N ARG A 261 3.06 20.48 -11.64
CA ARG A 261 3.24 19.90 -12.97
C ARG A 261 2.36 20.55 -14.03
N SER A 262 1.13 20.90 -13.68
CA SER A 262 0.22 21.62 -14.57
C SER A 262 0.74 23.03 -14.90
N SER A 263 1.33 23.71 -13.91
CA SER A 263 1.97 25.01 -14.11
C SER A 263 3.19 24.94 -15.02
N LEU A 264 4.11 24.00 -14.75
CA LEU A 264 5.26 23.74 -15.62
C LEU A 264 4.82 23.42 -17.06
N HIS A 265 3.73 22.66 -17.21
CA HIS A 265 3.19 22.34 -18.52
C HIS A 265 2.87 23.61 -19.34
N ARG A 266 2.11 24.54 -18.73
CA ARG A 266 1.74 25.82 -19.34
C ARG A 266 2.95 26.70 -19.67
N LYS A 267 4.00 26.64 -18.84
CA LYS A 267 5.25 27.39 -19.04
C LYS A 267 6.24 26.73 -20.01
N GLY A 268 5.87 25.62 -20.67
CA GLY A 268 6.77 24.91 -21.58
C GLY A 268 7.92 24.16 -20.91
N ILE A 269 7.95 24.06 -19.58
CA ILE A 269 9.01 23.37 -18.82
C ILE A 269 8.67 21.88 -18.75
N ARG A 270 9.60 21.01 -19.16
CA ARG A 270 9.39 19.55 -19.25
C ARG A 270 10.53 18.79 -18.56
N PRO A 271 10.58 18.81 -17.22
CA PRO A 271 11.64 18.11 -16.49
C PRO A 271 11.45 16.59 -16.58
N TYR A 272 12.55 15.85 -16.44
CA TYR A 272 12.54 14.38 -16.39
C TYR A 272 13.50 13.86 -15.33
N GLY A 273 13.22 12.69 -14.74
CA GLY A 273 13.99 12.15 -13.63
C GLY A 273 13.16 11.26 -12.71
N PHE A 274 13.35 11.40 -11.40
CA PHE A 274 12.72 10.55 -10.38
C PHE A 274 12.22 11.33 -9.17
N ARG A 275 11.12 10.84 -8.60
CA ARG A 275 10.64 11.16 -7.26
C ARG A 275 10.73 9.94 -6.37
N ILE A 276 11.30 10.12 -5.19
CA ILE A 276 11.39 9.15 -4.10
C ILE A 276 10.54 9.67 -2.93
N ALA A 277 9.68 8.82 -2.37
CA ALA A 277 8.93 9.13 -1.16
C ALA A 277 9.53 8.36 0.02
N GLU A 278 9.85 9.07 1.10
CA GLU A 278 10.47 8.56 2.32
C GLU A 278 9.68 9.02 3.55
N PRO A 279 9.70 8.27 4.65
CA PRO A 279 9.16 8.72 5.92
C PRO A 279 10.13 9.66 6.64
N HIS A 280 9.60 10.70 7.27
CA HIS A 280 10.21 11.33 8.44
C HIS A 280 10.12 10.39 9.66
N HIS A 281 10.83 10.74 10.73
CA HIS A 281 10.94 9.90 11.93
C HIS A 281 9.61 9.47 12.55
N ASP A 282 8.55 10.25 12.35
CA ASP A 282 7.19 10.05 12.83
C ASP A 282 6.27 9.35 11.81
N GLY A 283 6.81 8.98 10.65
CA GLY A 283 6.08 8.34 9.56
C GLY A 283 5.42 9.31 8.57
N CYS A 284 5.50 10.64 8.75
CA CYS A 284 5.01 11.60 7.77
C CYS A 284 5.85 11.51 6.48
N PRO A 285 5.25 11.34 5.29
CA PRO A 285 6.00 11.31 4.04
C PRO A 285 6.65 12.67 3.71
N HIS A 286 7.84 12.60 3.12
CA HIS A 286 8.46 13.68 2.36
C HIS A 286 9.05 13.13 1.07
N TRP A 287 9.28 14.01 0.10
CA TRP A 287 9.72 13.60 -1.23
C TRP A 287 11.07 14.18 -1.58
N HIS A 288 11.95 13.33 -2.09
CA HIS A 288 13.14 13.74 -2.82
C HIS A 288 12.88 13.64 -4.32
N MET A 289 13.26 14.66 -5.08
CA MET A 289 13.15 14.68 -6.53
C MET A 289 14.50 15.01 -7.13
N LEU A 290 14.98 14.15 -8.02
CA LEU A 290 16.10 14.44 -8.90
C LEU A 290 15.52 14.63 -10.30
N VAL A 291 15.64 15.84 -10.85
CA VAL A 291 15.17 16.16 -12.19
C VAL A 291 16.25 16.81 -13.02
N PHE A 292 16.16 16.64 -14.34
CA PHE A 292 16.97 17.30 -15.34
C PHE A 292 16.10 18.18 -16.23
N LEU A 293 16.64 19.34 -16.61
CA LEU A 293 15.96 20.32 -17.46
C LEU A 293 16.98 21.30 -18.08
N PRO A 294 16.62 22.07 -19.12
CA PRO A 294 17.47 23.12 -19.68
C PRO A 294 17.95 24.12 -18.64
N ALA A 295 19.23 24.52 -18.71
CA ALA A 295 19.85 25.42 -17.73
C ALA A 295 19.10 26.77 -17.59
N ASN A 296 18.60 27.32 -18.70
CA ASN A 296 17.83 28.57 -18.73
C ASN A 296 16.41 28.45 -18.10
N GLN A 297 15.95 27.24 -17.76
CA GLN A 297 14.63 27.02 -17.14
C GLN A 297 14.71 26.69 -15.64
N VAL A 298 15.92 26.57 -15.07
CA VAL A 298 16.12 26.18 -13.68
C VAL A 298 15.47 27.15 -12.71
N GLU A 299 15.71 28.45 -12.89
CA GLU A 299 15.17 29.48 -12.01
C GLU A 299 13.64 29.48 -12.01
N ALA A 300 13.03 29.41 -13.20
CA ALA A 300 11.58 29.31 -13.34
C ALA A 300 11.02 28.03 -12.70
N TYR A 301 11.70 26.89 -12.86
CA TYR A 301 11.32 25.63 -12.20
C TYR A 301 11.36 25.75 -10.67
N GLN A 302 12.43 26.33 -10.13
CA GLN A 302 12.65 26.50 -8.70
C GLN A 302 11.65 27.46 -8.06
N ALA A 303 11.40 28.59 -8.71
CA ALA A 303 10.41 29.57 -8.28
C ALA A 303 9.00 28.95 -8.24
N GLU A 304 8.62 28.22 -9.28
CA GLU A 304 7.34 27.50 -9.33
C GLU A 304 7.24 26.45 -8.21
N LEU A 305 8.28 25.64 -8.02
CA LEU A 305 8.26 24.60 -6.99
C LEU A 305 8.13 25.21 -5.60
N ARG A 306 8.87 26.29 -5.33
CA ARG A 306 8.82 27.02 -4.07
C ARG A 306 7.44 27.61 -3.82
N ALA A 307 6.83 28.25 -4.82
CA ALA A 307 5.50 28.83 -4.71
C ALA A 307 4.44 27.77 -4.33
N TYR A 308 4.40 26.62 -5.02
CA TYR A 308 3.41 25.58 -4.72
C TYR A 308 3.70 24.85 -3.40
N ALA A 309 4.96 24.64 -3.03
CA ALA A 309 5.31 23.97 -1.77
C ALA A 309 4.93 24.81 -0.52
N LEU A 310 5.01 26.14 -0.63
CA LEU A 310 4.70 27.10 0.43
C LEU A 310 3.26 27.64 0.38
N ALA A 311 2.46 27.27 -0.62
CA ALA A 311 1.10 27.78 -0.79
C ALA A 311 0.16 27.49 0.41
N VAL A 312 0.43 26.43 1.18
CA VAL A 312 -0.32 26.08 2.39
C VAL A 312 0.59 26.20 3.60
N ASP A 313 0.18 26.99 4.58
CA ASP A 313 0.91 27.25 5.82
C ASP A 313 2.37 27.69 5.55
N GLY A 314 2.61 28.53 4.54
CA GLY A 314 3.97 29.00 4.16
C GLY A 314 4.60 29.97 5.16
N GLU A 315 3.78 30.56 6.02
CA GLU A 315 4.18 31.52 7.05
C GLU A 315 4.45 30.85 8.41
N GLU A 316 4.33 29.52 8.50
CA GLU A 316 4.63 28.85 9.77
C GLU A 316 6.15 28.89 10.07
N PRO A 317 6.55 28.98 11.37
CA PRO A 317 7.95 29.02 11.74
C PRO A 317 8.75 27.86 11.13
N GLY A 318 9.83 28.18 10.41
CA GLY A 318 10.70 27.20 9.76
C GLY A 318 10.22 26.73 8.38
N ALA A 319 9.06 27.17 7.88
CA ALA A 319 8.57 26.72 6.58
C ALA A 319 9.45 27.18 5.41
N GLN A 320 9.89 28.44 5.43
CA GLN A 320 10.72 29.00 4.36
C GLN A 320 12.06 28.27 4.21
N GLU A 321 12.57 27.70 5.31
CA GLU A 321 13.83 26.96 5.37
C GLU A 321 13.65 25.46 5.09
N ASN A 322 12.57 24.85 5.60
CA ASN A 322 12.44 23.39 5.68
C ASN A 322 11.38 22.79 4.73
N ARG A 323 10.44 23.59 4.21
CA ARG A 323 9.35 23.08 3.37
C ARG A 323 9.84 22.60 2.01
N VAL A 324 10.80 23.33 1.44
CA VAL A 324 11.42 23.04 0.17
C VAL A 324 12.90 23.34 0.22
N LYS A 325 13.72 22.32 -0.03
CA LYS A 325 15.18 22.46 -0.19
C LYS A 325 15.55 22.21 -1.64
N LEU A 326 16.28 23.14 -2.24
CA LEU A 326 16.70 23.08 -3.64
C LEU A 326 18.22 23.07 -3.71
N VAL A 327 18.78 22.12 -4.44
CA VAL A 327 20.22 21.97 -4.65
C VAL A 327 20.48 21.76 -6.14
N ASN A 328 21.24 22.66 -6.75
CA ASN A 328 21.70 22.51 -8.13
C ASN A 328 22.88 21.52 -8.16
N ILE A 329 22.82 20.57 -9.08
CA ILE A 329 23.90 19.61 -9.30
C ILE A 329 24.80 20.18 -10.38
N GLU A 330 25.96 20.69 -9.97
CA GLU A 330 26.99 21.17 -10.88
C GLU A 330 27.71 20.02 -11.57
N ALA A 331 28.02 20.18 -12.86
CA ALA A 331 28.86 19.25 -13.59
C ALA A 331 30.25 19.18 -12.92
N GLY A 332 30.65 18.00 -12.45
CA GLY A 332 31.98 17.74 -11.87
C GLY A 332 32.04 17.58 -10.34
N LYS A 333 31.00 17.97 -9.58
CA LYS A 333 30.95 17.79 -8.09
C LYS A 333 30.31 16.47 -7.65
N GLY A 334 30.10 15.54 -8.58
CA GLY A 334 29.46 14.23 -8.37
C GLY A 334 28.43 13.91 -9.45
N THR A 335 28.10 12.64 -9.60
CA THR A 335 27.06 12.21 -10.55
C THR A 335 25.68 12.38 -9.92
N ALA A 336 24.69 12.74 -10.72
CA ALA A 336 23.29 12.74 -10.33
C ALA A 336 22.86 11.35 -9.85
N ALA A 337 23.41 10.28 -10.44
CA ALA A 337 23.32 8.93 -9.93
C ALA A 337 23.83 8.79 -8.48
N GLY A 338 24.96 9.38 -8.14
CA GLY A 338 25.51 9.40 -6.78
C GLY A 338 24.59 10.10 -5.77
N TYR A 339 24.00 11.24 -6.14
CA TYR A 339 23.08 11.99 -5.27
C TYR A 339 21.86 11.17 -4.85
N ILE A 340 21.28 10.40 -5.78
CA ILE A 340 20.06 9.65 -5.52
C ILE A 340 20.31 8.18 -5.10
N ALA A 341 21.50 7.63 -5.36
CA ALA A 341 21.85 6.24 -5.05
C ALA A 341 21.63 5.89 -3.57
N LYS A 342 22.04 6.78 -2.66
CA LYS A 342 21.82 6.63 -1.21
C LYS A 342 20.33 6.43 -0.91
N TYR A 343 19.47 7.25 -1.47
CA TYR A 343 18.01 7.18 -1.25
C TYR A 343 17.40 5.94 -1.89
N VAL A 344 17.90 5.50 -3.05
CA VAL A 344 17.48 4.22 -3.66
C VAL A 344 17.81 3.04 -2.75
N ALA A 345 19.04 2.96 -2.25
CA ALA A 345 19.46 1.86 -1.38
C ALA A 345 18.72 1.87 -0.04
N LYS A 346 18.61 3.05 0.61
CA LYS A 346 17.83 3.25 1.86
C LYS A 346 16.38 2.76 1.79
N ASN A 347 15.78 2.78 0.60
CA ASN A 347 14.37 2.45 0.39
C ASN A 347 14.11 1.04 -0.13
N ILE A 348 15.17 0.26 -0.39
CA ILE A 348 15.06 -1.08 -0.97
C ILE A 348 15.62 -2.13 -0.01
N ASP A 349 16.93 -2.12 0.24
CA ASP A 349 17.62 -3.16 1.01
C ASP A 349 18.78 -2.66 1.87
N GLY A 350 19.20 -1.39 1.73
CA GLY A 350 20.32 -0.82 2.48
C GLY A 350 21.69 -1.19 1.95
N GLU A 351 21.79 -1.91 0.84
CA GLU A 351 23.08 -2.32 0.28
C GLU A 351 23.95 -1.12 -0.07
N GLY A 352 25.22 -1.14 0.37
CA GLY A 352 26.17 -0.07 0.09
C GLY A 352 25.84 1.25 0.81
N VAL A 353 24.86 1.24 1.73
CA VAL A 353 24.64 2.36 2.65
C VAL A 353 25.56 2.16 3.86
N GLY A 354 26.40 3.15 4.14
CA GLY A 354 27.12 3.23 5.42
C GLY A 354 26.17 3.58 6.57
N GLN A 355 26.54 4.53 7.43
CA GLN A 355 25.67 4.99 8.50
C GLN A 355 24.39 5.68 7.95
N HIS A 356 23.23 5.25 8.43
CA HIS A 356 21.93 5.84 8.09
C HIS A 356 21.71 7.14 8.86
N LYS A 357 22.44 8.19 8.47
CA LYS A 357 22.24 9.55 9.00
C LYS A 357 21.01 10.21 8.40
N THR A 358 20.22 10.86 9.26
CA THR A 358 19.13 11.78 8.92
C THR A 358 19.66 13.19 8.67
N ALA A 359 18.83 14.09 8.16
CA ALA A 359 19.23 15.48 7.92
C ALA A 359 19.48 16.24 9.23
N GLU A 360 18.83 15.78 10.29
CA GLU A 360 18.83 16.33 11.65
C GLU A 360 19.98 15.79 12.51
N GLY A 361 20.90 15.00 11.92
CA GLY A 361 22.09 14.49 12.59
C GLY A 361 21.89 13.20 13.40
N TRP A 362 20.67 12.63 13.41
CA TRP A 362 20.43 11.34 14.08
C TRP A 362 20.98 10.18 13.26
N ASP A 363 21.74 9.31 13.94
CA ASP A 363 22.13 8.00 13.45
C ASP A 363 21.00 7.00 13.68
N VAL A 364 20.32 6.61 12.62
CA VAL A 364 19.33 5.53 12.68
C VAL A 364 20.06 4.22 12.45
N THR A 365 20.37 3.52 13.53
CA THR A 365 21.12 2.25 13.48
C THR A 365 20.18 1.06 13.29
N THR A 366 20.77 -0.10 13.01
CA THR A 366 20.07 -1.37 13.15
C THR A 366 19.57 -1.52 14.59
N ASP A 367 18.31 -1.92 14.72
CA ASP A 367 17.65 -2.09 16.00
C ASP A 367 17.47 -3.59 16.30
N LEU A 368 17.49 -3.96 17.58
CA LEU A 368 17.25 -5.33 18.05
C LEU A 368 15.86 -5.42 18.65
N LEU A 369 14.95 -6.04 17.90
CA LEU A 369 13.58 -6.32 18.35
C LEU A 369 13.49 -7.75 18.85
N GLY A 370 13.81 -7.94 20.13
CA GLY A 370 14.04 -9.27 20.71
C GLY A 370 15.41 -9.80 20.28
N ASN A 371 15.45 -11.00 19.71
CA ASN A 371 16.69 -11.62 19.20
C ASN A 371 16.92 -11.34 17.71
N GLU A 372 16.15 -10.43 17.10
CA GLU A 372 16.18 -10.22 15.67
C GLU A 372 16.58 -8.79 15.30
N GLU A 373 17.54 -8.66 14.40
CA GLU A 373 17.97 -7.39 13.82
C GLU A 373 16.95 -6.83 12.82
N ILE A 374 16.75 -5.52 12.87
CA ILE A 374 15.92 -4.72 11.96
C ILE A 374 16.74 -3.59 11.38
N THR A 375 16.92 -3.59 10.07
CA THR A 375 17.63 -2.49 9.40
C THR A 375 16.71 -1.27 9.22
N PRO A 376 17.27 -0.05 9.16
CA PRO A 376 16.49 1.14 8.86
C PRO A 376 15.74 1.04 7.51
N SER A 377 16.37 0.42 6.51
CA SER A 377 15.75 0.17 5.20
C SER A 377 14.52 -0.73 5.29
N GLN A 378 14.53 -1.75 6.16
CA GLN A 378 13.35 -2.59 6.40
C GLN A 378 12.20 -1.78 7.01
N ARG A 379 12.47 -0.88 7.97
CA ARG A 379 11.45 0.02 8.54
C ARG A 379 10.83 0.91 7.47
N VAL A 380 11.64 1.52 6.61
CA VAL A 380 11.16 2.33 5.46
C VAL A 380 10.29 1.51 4.50
N VAL A 381 10.70 0.28 4.17
CA VAL A 381 9.91 -0.62 3.32
C VAL A 381 8.59 -1.01 3.97
N TYR A 382 8.57 -1.31 5.27
CA TYR A 382 7.35 -1.70 5.98
C TYR A 382 6.39 -0.52 6.16
N TRP A 383 6.90 0.68 6.42
CA TRP A 383 6.14 1.92 6.36
C TRP A 383 5.42 2.07 5.00
N ALA A 384 6.17 1.96 3.90
CA ALA A 384 5.61 2.10 2.56
C ALA A 384 4.56 1.01 2.25
N GLN A 385 4.76 -0.22 2.73
CA GLN A 385 3.82 -1.33 2.53
C GLN A 385 2.51 -1.13 3.30
N VAL A 386 2.57 -0.78 4.58
CA VAL A 386 1.40 -0.58 5.45
C VAL A 386 0.54 0.56 4.93
N TRP A 387 1.19 1.69 4.65
CA TRP A 387 0.51 2.87 4.12
C TRP A 387 0.19 2.76 2.65
N GLY A 388 0.77 1.80 1.91
CA GLY A 388 0.58 1.64 0.46
C GLY A 388 1.05 2.87 -0.31
N ILE A 389 2.24 3.36 0.03
CA ILE A 389 2.88 4.54 -0.58
C ILE A 389 3.89 4.05 -1.64
N ARG A 390 3.76 4.58 -2.85
CA ARG A 390 4.70 4.27 -3.94
C ARG A 390 5.99 5.05 -3.74
N GLN A 391 7.04 4.36 -3.29
CA GLN A 391 8.36 4.97 -3.04
C GLN A 391 8.99 5.58 -4.30
N PHE A 392 9.07 4.86 -5.42
CA PHE A 392 9.75 5.33 -6.63
C PHE A 392 8.80 5.67 -7.79
N GLN A 393 8.94 6.86 -8.36
CA GLN A 393 8.16 7.33 -9.50
C GLN A 393 9.06 8.02 -10.53
N GLN A 394 8.99 7.59 -11.79
CA GLN A 394 9.62 8.29 -12.90
C GLN A 394 8.83 9.56 -13.24
N ILE A 395 9.55 10.64 -13.51
CA ILE A 395 9.06 11.90 -14.06
C ILE A 395 9.57 11.99 -15.51
N GLY A 396 8.69 12.29 -16.48
CA GLY A 396 9.07 12.26 -17.89
C GLY A 396 9.58 10.89 -18.36
N GLY A 397 10.43 10.90 -19.38
CA GLY A 397 11.02 9.73 -20.03
C GLY A 397 10.04 8.89 -20.82
N ALA A 398 10.55 7.83 -21.44
CA ALA A 398 9.74 6.85 -22.16
C ALA A 398 9.08 5.82 -21.21
N PRO A 399 7.99 5.14 -21.65
CA PRO A 399 7.28 4.19 -20.82
C PRO A 399 8.10 2.94 -20.53
N ILE A 400 8.08 2.50 -19.27
CA ILE A 400 8.78 1.27 -18.84
C ILE A 400 8.07 -0.01 -19.31
N GLY A 401 6.81 0.09 -19.73
CA GLY A 401 6.09 -1.04 -20.34
C GLY A 401 6.80 -1.52 -21.60
N VAL A 402 7.16 -0.61 -22.51
CA VAL A 402 7.86 -0.93 -23.77
C VAL A 402 9.26 -1.47 -23.49
N TRP A 403 10.01 -0.85 -22.57
CA TRP A 403 11.31 -1.35 -22.10
C TRP A 403 11.24 -2.82 -21.66
N ARG A 404 10.21 -3.17 -20.86
CA ARG A 404 10.00 -4.55 -20.38
C ARG A 404 9.55 -5.51 -21.47
N GLU A 405 8.78 -5.02 -22.45
CA GLU A 405 8.26 -5.84 -23.54
C GLU A 405 9.35 -6.18 -24.55
N LEU A 406 10.20 -5.21 -24.91
CA LEU A 406 11.36 -5.42 -25.80
C LEU A 406 12.27 -6.56 -25.32
N ARG A 407 12.44 -6.71 -23.99
CA ARG A 407 13.26 -7.78 -23.39
C ARG A 407 12.70 -9.20 -23.62
N ARG A 408 11.42 -9.31 -23.97
CA ARG A 408 10.75 -10.59 -24.24
C ARG A 408 10.75 -10.95 -25.72
N ILE A 409 11.21 -10.05 -26.59
CA ILE A 409 11.26 -10.27 -28.03
C ILE A 409 12.58 -10.98 -28.35
N LYS A 410 12.53 -12.03 -29.17
CA LYS A 410 13.72 -12.75 -29.60
C LYS A 410 14.44 -12.00 -30.72
N GLU A 411 15.72 -12.27 -30.90
CA GLU A 411 16.56 -11.57 -31.88
C GLU A 411 16.05 -11.80 -33.31
N GLU A 412 15.65 -13.02 -33.64
CA GLU A 412 15.11 -13.38 -34.96
C GLU A 412 13.88 -12.53 -35.34
N THR A 413 13.06 -12.14 -34.36
CA THR A 413 11.85 -11.34 -34.59
C THR A 413 12.19 -9.91 -35.03
N VAL A 414 13.32 -9.35 -34.58
CA VAL A 414 13.71 -7.97 -34.88
C VAL A 414 14.73 -7.83 -36.01
N ARG A 415 15.19 -8.94 -36.60
CA ARG A 415 16.24 -8.96 -37.63
C ARG A 415 15.97 -8.02 -38.81
N HIS A 416 14.72 -7.99 -39.26
CA HIS A 416 14.25 -7.14 -40.38
C HIS A 416 13.45 -5.92 -39.92
N ALA A 417 13.52 -5.56 -38.63
CA ALA A 417 12.83 -4.39 -38.10
C ALA A 417 13.49 -3.08 -38.57
N PRO A 418 12.81 -1.93 -38.51
CA PRO A 418 13.43 -0.62 -38.62
C PRO A 418 14.60 -0.46 -37.64
N GLU A 419 15.59 0.34 -37.99
CA GLU A 419 16.79 0.53 -37.17
C GLU A 419 16.47 1.00 -35.75
N ALA A 420 15.47 1.89 -35.59
CA ALA A 420 15.03 2.34 -34.28
C ALA A 420 14.56 1.19 -33.36
N ILE A 421 13.86 0.17 -33.89
CA ILE A 421 13.45 -1.00 -33.11
C ILE A 421 14.64 -1.90 -32.81
N LYS A 422 15.52 -2.14 -33.79
CA LYS A 422 16.74 -2.93 -33.58
C LYS A 422 17.60 -2.33 -32.47
N GLU A 423 17.86 -1.03 -32.53
CA GLU A 423 18.67 -0.32 -31.54
C GLU A 423 18.00 -0.25 -30.18
N ALA A 424 16.67 -0.06 -30.13
CA ALA A 424 15.93 -0.10 -28.87
C ALA A 424 15.96 -1.51 -28.26
N TRP A 425 15.82 -2.56 -29.07
CA TRP A 425 15.93 -3.94 -28.62
C TRP A 425 17.34 -4.22 -28.09
N LYS A 426 18.40 -3.90 -28.83
CA LYS A 426 19.79 -4.05 -28.36
C LYS A 426 20.03 -3.32 -27.04
N ALA A 427 19.50 -2.10 -26.90
CA ALA A 427 19.64 -1.29 -25.69
C ALA A 427 19.03 -1.92 -24.43
N VAL A 428 18.00 -2.76 -24.56
CA VAL A 428 17.36 -3.41 -23.41
C VAL A 428 17.96 -4.78 -23.05
N GLN A 429 18.72 -5.39 -23.96
CA GLN A 429 19.35 -6.69 -23.74
C GLN A 429 20.65 -6.56 -22.96
N LYS A 430 20.93 -7.58 -22.14
CA LYS A 430 22.23 -7.76 -21.50
C LYS A 430 22.91 -8.93 -22.20
N THR A 431 24.02 -8.68 -22.88
CA THR A 431 24.82 -9.71 -23.56
C THR A 431 26.19 -9.83 -22.90
N GLU A 432 26.95 -10.86 -23.27
CA GLU A 432 28.38 -10.89 -22.97
C GLU A 432 29.04 -9.66 -23.62
N GLY A 433 29.73 -8.85 -22.82
CA GLY A 433 30.39 -7.62 -23.26
C GLY A 433 29.54 -6.34 -23.28
N SER A 434 28.20 -6.39 -23.14
CA SER A 434 27.37 -5.16 -23.15
C SER A 434 26.34 -5.12 -22.02
N ARG A 435 26.29 -3.97 -21.34
CA ARG A 435 25.27 -3.66 -20.32
C ARG A 435 24.07 -3.03 -21.01
N THR A 436 22.88 -3.21 -20.43
CA THR A 436 21.68 -2.49 -20.86
C THR A 436 21.91 -0.98 -20.79
N SER A 437 21.34 -0.22 -21.74
CA SER A 437 21.46 1.24 -21.82
C SER A 437 20.08 1.89 -21.89
N PHE A 438 19.65 2.48 -20.77
CA PHE A 438 18.38 3.23 -20.77
C PHE A 438 18.48 4.52 -21.61
N ALA A 439 19.66 5.13 -21.71
CA ALA A 439 19.88 6.30 -22.58
C ALA A 439 19.69 5.95 -24.04
N SER A 440 20.32 4.88 -24.53
CA SER A 440 20.17 4.44 -25.94
C SER A 440 18.71 4.14 -26.27
N TYR A 441 17.99 3.48 -25.35
CA TYR A 441 16.53 3.29 -25.49
C TYR A 441 15.74 4.61 -25.54
N LEU A 442 16.06 5.58 -24.67
CA LEU A 442 15.40 6.89 -24.70
C LEU A 442 15.62 7.63 -26.02
N ARG A 443 16.83 7.56 -26.60
CA ARG A 443 17.12 8.15 -27.92
C ARG A 443 16.20 7.58 -28.99
N GLN A 444 16.03 6.25 -29.03
CA GLN A 444 15.12 5.59 -29.99
C GLN A 444 13.64 5.88 -29.72
N GLN A 445 13.28 6.23 -28.48
CA GLN A 445 11.91 6.58 -28.13
C GLN A 445 11.53 8.02 -28.50
N GLY A 446 12.47 8.88 -28.91
CA GLY A 446 12.23 10.30 -29.17
C GLY A 446 12.66 11.24 -28.04
N GLY A 447 13.51 10.76 -27.13
CA GLY A 447 14.13 11.57 -26.08
C GLY A 447 13.40 11.58 -24.73
N PRO A 448 13.87 12.40 -23.78
CA PRO A 448 13.45 12.33 -22.38
C PRO A 448 12.08 12.99 -22.11
N ALA A 449 11.56 13.79 -23.03
CA ALA A 449 10.26 14.47 -22.87
C ALA A 449 9.09 13.72 -23.53
N VAL A 450 9.34 12.60 -24.22
CA VAL A 450 8.36 11.95 -25.11
C VAL A 450 7.13 11.39 -24.40
N GLY A 451 7.26 10.98 -23.13
CA GLY A 451 6.15 10.48 -22.34
C GLY A 451 5.48 9.26 -22.98
N ARG A 452 4.14 9.27 -23.09
CA ARG A 452 3.37 8.16 -23.69
C ARG A 452 3.34 8.19 -25.21
N ALA A 453 3.75 9.29 -25.84
CA ALA A 453 3.81 9.44 -27.29
C ALA A 453 5.13 8.91 -27.89
N GLY A 454 5.74 7.91 -27.22
CA GLY A 454 7.00 7.30 -27.66
C GLY A 454 6.90 6.75 -29.08
N LEU A 455 8.01 6.79 -29.80
CA LEU A 455 8.12 6.27 -31.16
C LEU A 455 7.90 4.75 -31.22
N ILE A 456 8.22 4.02 -30.15
CA ILE A 456 7.98 2.59 -30.03
C ILE A 456 6.90 2.36 -28.98
N GLN A 457 5.84 1.66 -29.37
CA GLN A 457 4.65 1.47 -28.56
C GLN A 457 4.34 -0.01 -28.34
N LEU A 458 3.51 -0.30 -27.34
CA LEU A 458 3.08 -1.66 -27.04
C LEU A 458 2.05 -2.11 -28.07
N ALA A 459 2.35 -3.19 -28.79
CA ALA A 459 1.32 -3.97 -29.46
C ALA A 459 0.52 -4.70 -28.38
N LYS A 460 -0.80 -4.72 -28.53
CA LYS A 460 -1.68 -5.44 -27.62
C LYS A 460 -2.64 -6.32 -28.39
N ARG A 461 -3.04 -7.41 -27.76
CA ARG A 461 -4.10 -8.29 -28.22
C ARG A 461 -5.20 -8.37 -27.18
N THR A 462 -6.43 -8.38 -27.66
CA THR A 462 -7.60 -8.64 -26.84
C THR A 462 -7.58 -10.11 -26.43
N ILE A 463 -7.63 -10.35 -25.12
CA ILE A 463 -7.79 -11.70 -24.58
C ILE A 463 -8.97 -11.74 -23.62
N THR A 464 -9.66 -12.89 -23.62
CA THR A 464 -10.62 -13.24 -22.58
C THR A 464 -9.85 -13.59 -21.31
N VAL A 465 -10.10 -12.85 -20.24
CA VAL A 465 -9.56 -13.18 -18.91
C VAL A 465 -10.70 -13.61 -18.00
N GLU A 466 -10.61 -14.85 -17.56
CA GLU A 466 -11.52 -15.45 -16.60
C GLU A 466 -11.06 -15.11 -15.18
N GLY A 467 -11.64 -14.06 -14.60
CA GLY A 467 -11.43 -13.69 -13.21
C GLY A 467 -12.40 -14.40 -12.27
N LYS A 468 -12.04 -14.48 -10.98
CA LYS A 468 -12.89 -15.07 -9.92
C LYS A 468 -14.32 -14.50 -9.88
N TYR A 469 -14.51 -13.23 -10.22
CA TYR A 469 -15.80 -12.51 -10.07
C TYR A 469 -16.44 -12.10 -11.38
N ALA A 470 -15.71 -12.11 -12.49
CA ALA A 470 -16.20 -11.73 -13.81
C ALA A 470 -15.19 -12.14 -14.88
N THR A 471 -15.71 -12.43 -16.07
CA THR A 471 -14.92 -12.57 -17.28
C THR A 471 -14.87 -11.23 -18.00
N TYR A 472 -13.69 -10.84 -18.46
CA TYR A 472 -13.48 -9.57 -19.14
C TYR A 472 -12.67 -9.76 -20.41
N GLN A 473 -12.96 -8.94 -21.42
CA GLN A 473 -12.03 -8.68 -22.51
C GLN A 473 -11.03 -7.63 -22.03
N ASP A 474 -9.73 -7.94 -22.13
CA ASP A 474 -8.65 -7.02 -21.80
C ASP A 474 -7.61 -6.97 -22.90
N GLU A 475 -7.05 -5.79 -23.12
CA GLU A 475 -5.88 -5.66 -23.97
C GLU A 475 -4.62 -5.99 -23.18
N LYS A 476 -3.98 -7.12 -23.51
CA LYS A 476 -2.67 -7.45 -22.94
C LYS A 476 -1.58 -7.18 -23.96
N PRO A 477 -0.41 -6.66 -23.53
CA PRO A 477 0.72 -6.51 -24.43
C PRO A 477 1.08 -7.87 -25.06
N CYS A 478 1.53 -7.85 -26.31
CA CYS A 478 1.96 -9.04 -27.05
C CYS A 478 3.20 -8.78 -27.92
N GLY A 479 3.83 -7.62 -27.77
CA GLY A 479 4.92 -7.18 -28.62
C GLY A 479 5.03 -5.66 -28.65
N VAL A 480 5.78 -5.17 -29.61
CA VAL A 480 5.92 -3.74 -29.88
C VAL A 480 5.72 -3.44 -31.35
N TYR A 481 5.44 -2.18 -31.67
CA TYR A 481 5.47 -1.66 -33.03
C TYR A 481 6.07 -0.26 -33.02
N HIS A 482 6.49 0.23 -34.18
CA HIS A 482 6.90 1.62 -34.33
C HIS A 482 5.71 2.48 -34.77
N ALA A 483 5.53 3.66 -34.18
CA ALA A 483 4.39 4.55 -34.40
C ALA A 483 4.07 4.90 -35.87
N TRP A 484 5.04 4.90 -36.79
CA TRP A 484 4.79 5.13 -38.24
C TRP A 484 4.31 3.87 -38.97
N ASN A 485 4.45 2.68 -38.39
CA ASN A 485 4.08 1.41 -38.99
C ASN A 485 3.42 0.49 -37.94
N ILE A 486 2.16 0.79 -37.61
CA ILE A 486 1.38 0.09 -36.59
C ILE A 486 1.12 -1.38 -36.98
N GLY A 487 1.06 -1.69 -38.27
CA GLY A 487 0.82 -3.04 -38.78
C GLY A 487 2.00 -4.00 -38.60
N ALA A 488 3.23 -3.47 -38.47
CA ALA A 488 4.42 -4.29 -38.24
C ALA A 488 4.63 -4.55 -36.74
N VAL A 489 3.98 -5.60 -36.24
CA VAL A 489 4.10 -6.03 -34.84
C VAL A 489 5.26 -7.00 -34.67
N TYR A 490 6.15 -6.68 -33.74
CA TYR A 490 7.27 -7.51 -33.30
C TYR A 490 6.87 -8.24 -32.03
N GLU A 491 6.50 -9.51 -32.16
CA GLU A 491 5.86 -10.27 -31.10
C GLU A 491 6.81 -10.65 -29.95
N SER A 492 6.29 -10.55 -28.72
CA SER A 492 6.98 -10.97 -27.50
C SER A 492 6.72 -12.44 -27.17
N VAL A 493 7.71 -13.13 -26.60
CA VAL A 493 7.54 -14.49 -26.04
C VAL A 493 6.83 -14.42 -24.69
N ARG A 494 5.85 -15.31 -24.51
CA ARG A 494 5.07 -15.43 -23.27
C ARG A 494 4.80 -16.89 -22.96
N HIS A 495 4.98 -17.24 -21.69
CA HIS A 495 4.66 -18.54 -21.13
C HIS A 495 3.49 -18.43 -20.17
N VAL A 496 2.62 -19.43 -20.17
CA VAL A 496 1.48 -19.52 -19.25
C VAL A 496 1.83 -20.49 -18.14
N TRP A 497 2.08 -19.95 -16.94
CA TRP A 497 2.38 -20.74 -15.75
C TRP A 497 1.09 -21.16 -15.06
N LYS A 498 0.80 -22.46 -15.05
CA LYS A 498 -0.33 -23.05 -14.33
C LYS A 498 0.16 -23.68 -13.05
N ARG A 499 -0.61 -23.54 -11.96
CA ARG A 499 -0.31 -24.20 -10.69
C ARG A 499 -0.44 -25.70 -10.87
N LEU A 500 0.59 -26.45 -10.49
CA LEU A 500 0.47 -27.89 -10.31
C LEU A 500 -0.35 -28.12 -9.04
N GLU A 501 -1.50 -28.74 -9.20
CA GLU A 501 -2.24 -29.29 -8.07
C GLU A 501 -1.45 -30.50 -7.59
N LYS A 502 -0.84 -30.41 -6.40
CA LYS A 502 -0.38 -31.63 -5.73
C LYS A 502 -1.62 -32.51 -5.57
N THR A 503 -1.56 -33.74 -6.04
CA THR A 503 -2.56 -34.80 -5.83
C THR A 503 -2.63 -35.15 -4.35
N GLU A 504 -3.19 -34.22 -3.59
CA GLU A 504 -3.94 -34.36 -2.34
C GLU A 504 -4.82 -33.11 -2.30
N ALA A 505 -5.80 -33.10 -3.20
CA ALA A 505 -6.95 -32.24 -3.08
C ALA A 505 -7.73 -32.71 -1.84
N VAL A 506 -7.38 -32.18 -0.66
CA VAL A 506 -8.40 -31.94 0.35
C VAL A 506 -9.34 -30.95 -0.32
N ALA A 507 -10.43 -31.48 -0.88
CA ALA A 507 -11.49 -30.70 -1.48
C ALA A 507 -11.76 -29.49 -0.59
N VAL A 508 -11.62 -28.29 -1.14
CA VAL A 508 -12.20 -27.10 -0.53
C VAL A 508 -13.71 -27.21 -0.73
N ALA A 509 -14.31 -28.16 -0.01
CA ALA A 509 -15.69 -28.08 0.37
C ALA A 509 -15.83 -26.81 1.21
N VAL A 510 -16.94 -26.10 1.02
CA VAL A 510 -17.49 -25.17 2.01
C VAL A 510 -17.28 -25.79 3.40
N PRO A 511 -16.82 -25.09 4.44
CA PRO A 511 -16.57 -25.69 5.74
C PRO A 511 -17.81 -26.47 6.20
N TRP A 512 -17.77 -27.78 6.03
CA TRP A 512 -18.68 -28.73 6.62
C TRP A 512 -18.30 -28.74 8.10
N THR A 513 -18.78 -27.75 8.82
CA THR A 513 -18.65 -27.72 10.26
C THR A 513 -19.69 -28.69 10.81
N ARG A 514 -19.28 -29.51 11.79
CA ARG A 514 -20.12 -30.46 12.56
C ARG A 514 -21.37 -29.81 13.21
N VAL A 515 -21.56 -28.51 13.04
CA VAL A 515 -22.65 -27.71 13.58
C VAL A 515 -23.98 -27.98 12.87
N ASN A 516 -24.02 -28.40 11.59
CA ASN A 516 -25.31 -28.63 10.92
C ASN A 516 -26.06 -29.89 11.41
N ASN A 517 -25.36 -30.91 11.92
CA ASN A 517 -26.01 -32.06 12.57
C ASN A 517 -26.11 -31.89 14.08
N CYS A 518 -25.16 -31.22 14.74
CA CYS A 518 -25.27 -30.92 16.16
C CYS A 518 -26.38 -29.91 16.46
N THR A 519 -26.73 -28.97 15.57
CA THR A 519 -27.85 -28.04 15.84
C THR A 519 -29.19 -28.76 15.73
N ARG A 520 -29.36 -29.72 14.81
CA ARG A 520 -30.59 -30.54 14.72
C ARG A 520 -30.68 -31.59 15.83
N GLN A 521 -29.57 -32.22 16.20
CA GLN A 521 -29.54 -33.17 17.33
C GLN A 521 -29.70 -32.45 18.67
N TRP A 522 -29.04 -31.31 18.87
CA TRP A 522 -29.16 -30.49 20.08
C TRP A 522 -30.54 -29.82 20.19
N GLN A 523 -31.16 -29.40 19.08
CA GLN A 523 -32.55 -28.93 19.09
C GLN A 523 -33.55 -30.07 19.36
N ALA A 524 -33.33 -31.29 18.84
CA ALA A 524 -34.18 -32.45 19.15
C ALA A 524 -33.98 -32.94 20.60
N GLU A 525 -32.76 -32.85 21.13
CA GLU A 525 -32.40 -33.24 22.49
C GLU A 525 -32.79 -32.17 23.53
N LEU A 526 -32.73 -30.89 23.17
CA LEU A 526 -33.39 -29.80 23.89
C LEU A 526 -34.89 -29.99 23.86
N LYS A 527 -35.52 -30.26 22.72
CA LYS A 527 -36.97 -30.47 22.65
C LYS A 527 -37.41 -31.64 23.54
N LYS A 528 -36.66 -32.76 23.54
CA LYS A 528 -36.87 -33.87 24.49
C LYS A 528 -36.60 -33.50 25.96
N ARG A 529 -35.59 -32.68 26.27
CA ARG A 529 -35.29 -32.22 27.65
C ARG A 529 -36.26 -31.14 28.14
N THR A 530 -36.78 -30.31 27.25
CA THR A 530 -37.78 -29.29 27.51
C THR A 530 -39.16 -29.92 27.67
N GLU A 531 -39.51 -30.92 26.86
CA GLU A 531 -40.74 -31.72 27.05
C GLU A 531 -40.69 -32.50 28.39
N LYS A 532 -39.56 -33.14 28.72
CA LYS A 532 -39.36 -33.85 29.99
C LYS A 532 -39.25 -32.92 31.23
N GLY A 533 -38.76 -31.70 31.04
CA GLY A 533 -38.69 -30.64 32.07
C GLY A 533 -40.02 -29.91 32.26
N MET A 534 -40.82 -29.73 31.20
CA MET A 534 -42.19 -29.21 31.29
C MET A 534 -43.14 -30.22 31.95
N GLU A 535 -42.89 -31.53 31.79
CA GLU A 535 -43.59 -32.58 32.53
C GLU A 535 -43.24 -32.57 34.03
N SER A 536 -41.98 -32.29 34.40
CA SER A 536 -41.55 -32.20 35.80
C SER A 536 -41.97 -30.89 36.49
N LEU A 537 -42.46 -29.90 35.74
CA LEU A 537 -42.91 -28.60 36.25
C LEU A 537 -44.42 -28.52 36.47
N LYS A 538 -45.19 -29.57 36.14
CA LYS A 538 -46.65 -29.66 36.39
C LYS A 538 -47.04 -29.72 37.89
N GLY A 539 -46.08 -29.62 38.82
CA GLY A 539 -46.33 -29.77 40.26
C GLY A 539 -46.11 -28.54 41.14
N HIS A 540 -45.60 -27.39 40.67
CA HIS A 540 -45.19 -26.31 41.58
C HIS A 540 -45.57 -24.89 41.09
N SER A 541 -46.86 -24.57 41.29
CA SER A 541 -47.45 -23.33 41.84
C SER A 541 -46.71 -21.97 41.79
N ILE A 542 -47.26 -21.05 40.98
CA ILE A 542 -47.64 -19.63 41.25
C ILE A 542 -46.59 -18.49 41.18
N ALA A 543 -45.27 -18.71 41.04
CA ALA A 543 -44.32 -17.57 41.03
C ALA A 543 -43.96 -16.98 39.64
N THR A 544 -44.37 -17.60 38.52
CA THR A 544 -43.77 -17.32 37.19
C THR A 544 -44.64 -16.50 36.23
N GLU A 545 -45.93 -16.27 36.53
CA GLU A 545 -46.84 -15.55 35.63
C GLU A 545 -46.57 -14.02 35.58
N ASN A 546 -46.04 -13.44 36.67
CA ASN A 546 -45.76 -11.99 36.72
C ASN A 546 -44.53 -11.53 35.93
N LEU A 547 -43.61 -12.44 35.56
CA LEU A 547 -42.40 -12.10 34.79
C LEU A 547 -42.61 -12.20 33.28
N ILE A 548 -43.51 -13.08 32.83
CA ILE A 548 -43.84 -13.23 31.41
C ILE A 548 -44.71 -12.06 30.93
N GLN A 549 -45.64 -11.57 31.76
CA GLN A 549 -46.48 -10.42 31.43
C GLN A 549 -45.67 -9.11 31.31
N LYS A 550 -44.61 -8.94 32.13
CA LYS A 550 -43.69 -7.77 32.06
C LYS A 550 -42.78 -7.78 30.83
N TRP A 551 -42.51 -8.94 30.25
CA TRP A 551 -41.69 -9.08 29.05
C TRP A 551 -42.52 -8.89 27.77
N GLN A 552 -43.77 -9.37 27.75
CA GLN A 552 -44.71 -9.19 26.63
C GLN A 552 -45.16 -7.74 26.44
N ASN A 553 -45.41 -6.98 27.51
CA ASN A 553 -45.81 -5.57 27.39
C ASN A 553 -44.68 -4.66 26.87
N ARG A 554 -43.41 -5.06 26.98
CA ARG A 554 -42.26 -4.24 26.56
C ARG A 554 -41.90 -4.39 25.08
N HIS A 555 -42.50 -5.35 24.36
CA HIS A 555 -42.21 -5.62 22.94
C HIS A 555 -43.33 -5.16 21.98
N ASN A 556 -44.43 -4.61 22.49
CA ASN A 556 -45.57 -4.17 21.68
C ASN A 556 -45.67 -2.64 21.47
N GLU A 557 -44.68 -1.84 21.92
CA GLU A 557 -44.73 -0.36 21.77
C GLU A 557 -43.82 0.22 20.67
N GLU A 558 -43.05 -0.57 19.91
CA GLU A 558 -42.19 -0.03 18.82
C GLU A 558 -42.72 -0.24 17.38
N PHE A 559 -43.97 -0.70 17.21
CA PHE A 559 -44.65 -0.70 15.90
C PHE A 559 -45.99 0.03 15.97
N SER A 560 -45.92 1.35 16.05
CA SER A 560 -47.05 2.25 15.77
C SER A 560 -46.51 3.57 15.22
N TYR A 561 -46.23 3.61 13.92
CA TYR A 561 -46.22 4.87 13.17
C TYR A 561 -47.68 5.26 12.90
N GLY A 562 -48.10 6.39 13.47
CA GLY A 562 -49.26 7.13 13.01
C GLY A 562 -48.97 7.81 11.67
N HIS A 563 -50.01 7.87 10.85
CA HIS A 563 -50.11 8.43 9.50
C HIS A 563 -49.56 9.85 9.31
#